data_AF-A0A9N9MZJ7-F1
#
_entry.id   AF-A0A9N9MZJ7-F1
#
_cell.length_a   1.000
_cell.length_b   1.000
_cell.length_c   1.000
_cell.angle_alpha   90.00
_cell.angle_beta   90.00
_cell.angle_gamma   90.00
#
_symmetry.space_group_name_H-M   'P 1'
#
loop_
_entity.id
_entity.type
_entity.pdbx_description
1 polymer ?
#
loop_
_entity_poly.entity_id
_entity_poly.type
_entity_poly.pdbx_seq_one_letter_code
_entity_poly.pdbx_strand_id
1 'polypeptide(L)'
;MFFDKFFTKRLFTVRAQEEEEMVDPQQALREQCRGTKHCQDLAEKYQACNDRVNSRSQTAETCVEELFDLLHAVDHCVTKDLFKRLK
;
A
#
# COMPACT_ATOMS: atom_id res chain seq x y z
N MET A 1 4.88 4.53 -45.02
CA MET A 1 5.20 5.37 -43.84
C MET A 1 4.06 6.34 -43.52
N PHE A 2 2.91 5.82 -43.12
CA PHE A 2 1.76 6.62 -42.66
C PHE A 2 0.83 5.74 -41.81
N PHE A 3 0.78 4.44 -42.15
CA PHE A 3 0.05 3.40 -41.44
C PHE A 3 0.60 3.09 -40.03
N ASP A 4 1.92 3.16 -39.82
CA ASP A 4 2.55 2.76 -38.55
C ASP A 4 2.33 3.75 -37.40
N LYS A 5 2.10 5.03 -37.67
CA LYS A 5 1.86 6.03 -36.60
C LYS A 5 0.41 6.05 -36.11
N PHE A 6 -0.50 5.51 -36.92
CA PHE A 6 -1.93 5.48 -36.60
C PHE A 6 -2.28 4.27 -35.72
N PHE A 7 -1.57 3.16 -35.90
CA PHE A 7 -1.80 1.92 -35.15
C PHE A 7 -1.27 2.00 -33.71
N THR A 8 -0.11 2.62 -33.48
CA THR A 8 0.47 2.73 -32.13
C THR A 8 -0.23 3.73 -31.23
N LYS A 9 -0.90 4.75 -31.81
CA LYS A 9 -1.58 5.80 -31.03
C LYS A 9 -3.04 5.49 -30.70
N ARG A 10 -3.61 4.44 -31.28
CA ARG A 10 -5.04 4.11 -31.15
C ARG A 10 -5.32 2.86 -30.31
N LEU A 11 -4.30 2.12 -29.89
CA LEU A 11 -4.57 0.84 -29.24
C LEU A 11 -4.88 0.96 -27.75
N PHE A 12 -4.13 1.70 -26.93
CA PHE A 12 -4.52 1.93 -25.51
C PHE A 12 -3.87 3.20 -24.96
N THR A 13 -4.49 4.36 -25.13
CA THR A 13 -4.20 5.49 -24.23
C THR A 13 -5.20 5.40 -23.08
N VAL A 14 -4.73 4.98 -21.91
CA VAL A 14 -5.48 5.14 -20.67
C VAL A 14 -5.71 6.64 -20.51
N ARG A 15 -6.94 7.09 -20.81
CA ARG A 15 -7.39 8.40 -20.36
C ARG A 15 -7.60 8.26 -18.86
N ALA A 16 -6.62 8.67 -18.07
CA ALA A 16 -6.92 9.18 -16.75
C ALA A 16 -7.90 10.33 -17.00
N GLN A 17 -9.18 10.11 -16.73
CA GLN A 17 -10.15 11.19 -16.71
C GLN A 17 -9.57 12.27 -15.79
N GLU A 18 -9.76 13.55 -16.12
CA GLU A 18 -9.56 14.64 -15.18
C GLU A 18 -10.57 14.47 -14.04
N GLU A 19 -10.36 13.46 -13.19
CA GLU A 19 -10.94 13.37 -11.88
C GLU A 19 -10.27 14.48 -11.09
N GLU A 20 -11.06 15.41 -10.55
CA GLU A 20 -10.63 16.20 -9.40
C GLU A 20 -9.85 15.27 -8.47
N GLU A 21 -8.65 15.67 -8.00
CA GLU A 21 -7.76 14.84 -7.19
C GLU A 21 -8.53 14.25 -5.98
N MET A 22 -9.15 13.09 -6.20
CA MET A 22 -10.04 12.47 -5.24
C MET A 22 -9.13 11.68 -4.32
N VAL A 23 -8.90 12.22 -3.13
CA VAL A 23 -8.08 11.55 -2.11
C VAL A 23 -8.78 10.25 -1.69
N ASP A 24 -8.11 9.11 -1.85
CA ASP A 24 -8.61 7.82 -1.36
C ASP A 24 -8.75 7.88 0.18
N PRO A 25 -9.98 7.82 0.73
CA PRO A 25 -10.18 7.87 2.17
C PRO A 25 -9.53 6.69 2.90
N GLN A 26 -9.31 5.54 2.22
CA GLN A 26 -8.59 4.42 2.80
C GLN A 26 -7.11 4.75 3.00
N GLN A 27 -6.45 5.35 2.01
CA GLN A 27 -5.05 5.74 2.13
C GLN A 27 -4.84 6.75 3.27
N ALA A 28 -5.65 7.80 3.32
CA ALA A 28 -5.58 8.81 4.38
C ALA A 28 -5.77 8.21 5.79
N LEU A 29 -6.72 7.29 5.95
CA LEU A 29 -6.94 6.60 7.23
C LEU A 29 -5.79 5.64 7.58
N ARG A 30 -5.23 4.92 6.60
CA ARG A 30 -4.08 4.04 6.85
C ARG A 30 -2.86 4.81 7.33
N GLU A 31 -2.58 5.98 6.76
CA GLU A 31 -1.49 6.86 7.21
C GLU A 31 -1.70 7.33 8.66
N GLN A 32 -2.92 7.73 9.01
CA GLN A 32 -3.28 8.09 10.38
C GLN A 32 -3.12 6.91 11.35
N CYS A 33 -3.65 5.74 10.98
CA CYS A 33 -3.60 4.52 11.80
C CYS A 33 -2.19 3.99 12.00
N ARG A 34 -1.30 4.11 11.01
CA ARG A 34 0.13 3.80 11.14
C ARG A 34 0.84 4.66 12.20
N GLY A 35 0.33 5.86 12.48
CA GLY A 35 0.84 6.74 13.53
C GLY A 35 0.44 6.34 14.96
N THR A 36 -0.42 5.33 15.14
CA THR A 36 -0.77 4.86 16.48
C THR A 36 0.39 4.10 17.10
N LYS A 37 0.59 4.24 18.42
CA LYS A 37 1.69 3.58 19.13
C LYS A 37 1.75 2.07 18.88
N HIS A 38 0.60 1.39 18.92
CA HIS A 38 0.54 -0.05 18.68
C HIS A 38 1.00 -0.44 17.27
N CYS A 39 0.59 0.31 16.24
CA CYS A 39 1.04 0.05 14.87
C CYS A 39 2.52 0.40 14.68
N GLN A 40 3.03 1.44 15.36
CA GLN A 40 4.44 1.80 15.34
C GLN A 40 5.32 0.70 15.95
N ASP A 41 4.95 0.20 17.14
CA ASP A 41 5.68 -0.88 17.81
C ASP A 41 5.75 -2.16 16.93
N LEU A 42 4.69 -2.44 16.14
CA LEU A 42 4.67 -3.55 15.18
C LEU A 42 5.45 -3.24 13.89
N ALA A 43 5.41 -2.00 13.41
CA ALA A 43 6.18 -1.57 12.25
C ALA A 43 7.70 -1.65 12.53
N GLU A 44 8.13 -1.34 13.75
CA GLU A 44 9.52 -1.51 14.19
C GLU A 44 9.96 -2.98 14.13
N LYS A 45 9.11 -3.92 14.58
CA LYS A 45 9.39 -5.36 14.48
C LYS A 45 9.48 -5.84 13.03
N TYR A 46 8.54 -5.40 12.20
CA TYR A 46 8.56 -5.69 10.77
C TYR A 46 9.84 -5.17 10.10
N GLN A 47 10.27 -3.95 10.43
CA GLN A 47 11.50 -3.39 9.92
C GLN A 47 12.74 -4.17 10.40
N ALA A 48 12.78 -4.52 11.70
CA ALA A 48 13.86 -5.33 12.25
C ALA A 48 13.95 -6.72 11.59
N CYS A 49 12.82 -7.32 11.19
CA CYS A 49 12.83 -8.52 10.37
C CYS A 49 13.40 -8.26 8.98
N ASN A 50 12.94 -7.21 8.29
CA ASN A 50 13.44 -6.88 6.96
C ASN A 50 14.96 -6.66 6.96
N ASP A 51 15.49 -5.94 7.96
CA ASP A 51 16.92 -5.69 8.09
C ASP A 51 17.68 -7.02 8.31
N ARG A 52 17.13 -7.93 9.12
CA ARG A 52 17.69 -9.27 9.35
C ARG A 52 17.70 -10.12 8.08
N VAL A 53 16.59 -10.16 7.34
CA VAL A 53 16.48 -10.93 6.08
C VAL A 53 17.42 -10.35 5.01
N ASN A 54 17.44 -9.03 4.85
CA ASN A 54 18.29 -8.36 3.86
C ASN A 54 19.78 -8.45 4.18
N SER A 55 20.15 -8.62 5.46
CA SER A 55 21.56 -8.81 5.85
C SER A 55 22.11 -10.21 5.52
N ARG A 56 21.26 -11.18 5.20
CA ARG A 56 21.65 -12.58 4.96
C ARG A 56 21.67 -12.87 3.46
N SER A 57 22.78 -13.43 2.97
CA SER A 57 22.92 -13.84 1.56
C SER A 57 22.15 -15.12 1.22
N GLN A 58 21.92 -15.99 2.21
CA GLN A 58 21.18 -17.24 2.06
C GLN A 58 20.33 -17.47 3.32
N THR A 59 19.04 -17.16 3.24
CA THR A 59 18.07 -17.41 4.31
C THR A 59 16.74 -17.86 3.71
N ALA A 60 16.04 -18.74 4.42
CA ALA A 60 14.65 -19.13 4.13
C ALA A 60 13.64 -18.34 5.00
N GLU A 61 14.14 -17.45 5.85
CA GLU A 61 13.33 -16.60 6.70
C GLU A 61 12.50 -15.60 5.88
N THR A 62 11.24 -15.40 6.28
CA THR A 62 10.31 -14.44 5.66
C THR A 62 9.65 -13.58 6.72
N CYS A 63 9.45 -12.29 6.46
CA CYS A 63 8.81 -11.35 7.38
C CYS A 63 7.28 -11.29 7.25
N VAL A 64 6.67 -12.41 6.86
CA VAL A 64 5.23 -12.48 6.56
C VAL A 64 4.40 -12.45 7.83
N GLU A 65 4.90 -13.04 8.92
CA GLU A 65 4.26 -12.97 10.25
C GLU A 65 4.15 -11.52 10.72
N GLU A 66 5.28 -10.81 10.77
CA GLU A 66 5.31 -9.41 11.25
C GLU A 66 4.53 -8.47 10.31
N LEU A 67 4.49 -8.79 9.01
CA LEU A 67 3.63 -8.08 8.07
C LEU A 67 2.15 -8.26 8.40
N PHE A 68 1.70 -9.50 8.66
CA PHE A 68 0.30 -9.75 9.01
C PHE A 68 -0.09 -9.13 10.35
N ASP A 69 0.80 -9.13 11.33
CA ASP A 69 0.58 -8.44 12.60
C ASP A 69 0.36 -6.93 12.40
N LEU A 70 1.25 -6.28 11.63
CA LEU A 70 1.14 -4.85 11.31
C LEU A 70 -0.14 -4.55 10.54
N LEU A 71 -0.45 -5.34 9.50
CA LEU A 71 -1.66 -5.16 8.70
C LEU A 71 -2.92 -5.34 9.54
N HIS A 72 -2.95 -6.36 10.40
CA HIS A 72 -4.07 -6.59 11.30
C HIS A 72 -4.34 -5.39 12.22
N ALA A 73 -3.29 -4.82 12.81
CA ALA A 73 -3.41 -3.65 13.67
C ALA A 73 -3.89 -2.40 12.90
N VAL A 74 -3.35 -2.17 11.71
CA VAL A 74 -3.76 -1.04 10.86
C VAL A 74 -5.22 -1.20 10.41
N ASP A 75 -5.61 -2.38 9.92
CA ASP A 75 -6.98 -2.61 9.45
C ASP A 75 -7.99 -2.59 10.61
N HIS A 76 -7.63 -3.08 11.80
CA HIS A 76 -8.46 -2.93 13.00
C HIS A 76 -8.69 -1.46 13.38
N CYS A 77 -7.71 -0.58 13.13
CA CYS A 77 -7.87 0.85 13.31
C CYS A 77 -8.75 1.48 12.21
N VAL A 78 -8.46 1.18 10.93
CA VAL A 78 -9.12 1.79 9.75
C VAL A 78 -10.60 1.42 9.67
N THR A 79 -10.97 0.19 10.00
CA THR A 79 -12.34 -0.32 9.91
C THR A 79 -13.36 0.48 10.73
N LYS A 80 -12.91 1.21 11.76
CA LYS A 80 -13.78 2.06 12.59
C LYS A 80 -14.39 3.23 11.81
N ASP A 81 -13.69 3.74 10.80
CA ASP A 81 -14.05 5.00 10.12
C ASP A 81 -14.14 4.88 8.60
N LEU A 82 -13.54 3.86 7.98
CA LEU A 82 -13.50 3.73 6.52
C LEU A 82 -14.90 3.71 5.90
N PHE A 83 -15.79 2.83 6.36
CA PHE A 83 -17.12 2.68 5.79
C PHE A 83 -18.04 3.88 6.03
N LYS A 84 -17.71 4.78 6.96
CA LYS A 84 -18.43 6.05 7.15
C LYS A 84 -18.09 7.07 6.06
N ARG A 85 -16.96 6.89 5.36
CA ARG A 85 -16.46 7.79 4.30
C ARG A 85 -16.81 7.31 2.89
N LEU A 86 -17.28 6.07 2.77
CA LEU A 86 -17.71 5.47 1.51
C LEU A 86 -19.22 5.69 1.33
N LYS A 87 -19.65 6.02 0.10
CA LYS A 87 -21.06 6.21 -0.29
C LYS A 87 -21.61 4.96 -0.95
#